data_AF-A0A2V3JER6-F1
#
_entry.id   AF-A0A2V3JER6-F1
#
_cell.length_a   1.000
_cell.length_b   1.000
_cell.length_c   1.000
_cell.angle_alpha   90.00
_cell.angle_beta   90.00
_cell.angle_gamma   90.00
#
_symmetry.space_group_name_H-M   'P 1'
#
loop_
_entity.id
_entity.type
_entity.pdbx_description
1 polymer ?
#
loop_
_entity_poly.entity_id
_entity_poly.type
_entity_poly.pdbx_seq_one_letter_code
_entity_poly.pdbx_strand_id
1 'polypeptide(L)'
;MKGDKNRSASERLNAKTLDQMFVNMVEQGYECPPFVSNAILETAKSVFIPEQSNPTVMNVGQLKVLGIAASEPAGKPLAKCEMKTAVVTLDAGKEDEEIRSKYGLAALRQARLARVAHEAWDQGVSLTQEDIAAKLLNCGVRTVRRDIKALAKRGVIVPTRGQQKDIGPGVSHKVEAVRLFMERRTYTEIERRLKHSLTAIKRYILTFSRVAYLTEKGYTTKEIAFLVQVSERLTRDYQALYRKYKGDRAYKDRLDEILALNSVDREPCKRGATN
;
A
#
# COMPACT_ATOMS: atom_id res chain seq x y z
N MET A 1 -28.73 -14.93 -26.73
CA MET A 1 -27.92 -13.71 -26.49
C MET A 1 -28.82 -12.51 -26.18
N LYS A 2 -29.26 -12.38 -24.93
CA LYS A 2 -29.93 -11.17 -24.39
C LYS A 2 -29.68 -11.21 -22.87
N GLY A 3 -28.74 -10.42 -22.37
CA GLY A 3 -28.43 -10.48 -20.92
C GLY A 3 -27.32 -9.58 -20.40
N ASP A 4 -26.94 -8.48 -21.08
CA ASP A 4 -25.87 -7.60 -20.60
C ASP A 4 -26.20 -6.10 -20.75
N LYS A 5 -27.49 -5.74 -20.66
CA LYS A 5 -27.94 -4.33 -20.80
C LYS A 5 -28.14 -3.58 -19.48
N ASN A 6 -27.92 -4.21 -18.33
CA ASN A 6 -28.19 -3.56 -17.04
C ASN A 6 -27.10 -3.74 -15.97
N ARG A 7 -25.83 -3.85 -16.37
CA ARG A 7 -24.70 -3.82 -15.42
C ARG A 7 -24.25 -2.39 -15.17
N SER A 8 -24.12 -2.02 -13.90
CA SER A 8 -23.59 -0.71 -13.52
C SER A 8 -22.19 -0.49 -14.11
N ALA A 9 -21.78 0.76 -14.32
CA ALA A 9 -20.43 1.05 -14.82
C ALA A 9 -19.33 0.48 -13.89
N SER A 10 -19.62 0.32 -12.60
CA SER A 10 -18.75 -0.31 -11.62
C SER A 10 -18.61 -1.82 -11.85
N GLU A 11 -19.73 -2.53 -12.06
CA GLU A 11 -19.72 -3.98 -12.35
C GLU A 11 -18.92 -4.32 -13.61
N ARG A 12 -19.05 -3.52 -14.66
CA ARG A 12 -18.29 -3.71 -15.92
C ARG A 12 -16.78 -3.53 -15.76
N LEU A 13 -16.35 -2.73 -14.77
CA LEU A 13 -14.93 -2.54 -14.46
C LEU A 13 -14.40 -3.65 -13.55
N ASN A 14 -15.17 -4.08 -12.55
CA ASN A 14 -14.79 -5.18 -11.65
C ASN A 14 -14.66 -6.52 -12.38
N ALA A 15 -15.40 -6.71 -13.48
CA ALA A 15 -15.25 -7.85 -14.37
C ALA A 15 -13.86 -7.94 -15.04
N LYS A 16 -13.07 -6.85 -15.06
CA LYS A 16 -11.76 -6.74 -15.72
C LYS A 16 -10.62 -6.69 -14.71
N THR A 17 -10.56 -7.67 -13.82
CA THR A 17 -9.48 -7.80 -12.82
C THR A 17 -8.75 -9.12 -12.99
N LEU A 18 -7.49 -9.22 -12.54
CA LEU A 18 -6.75 -10.48 -12.52
C LEU A 18 -7.48 -11.55 -11.69
N ASP A 19 -8.05 -11.14 -10.55
CA ASP A 19 -8.93 -11.98 -9.73
C ASP A 19 -10.07 -12.57 -10.57
N GLN A 20 -10.78 -11.73 -11.32
CA GLN A 20 -11.89 -12.20 -12.15
C GLN A 20 -11.41 -13.06 -13.32
N MET A 21 -10.26 -12.74 -13.93
CA MET A 21 -9.66 -13.56 -14.97
C MET A 21 -9.35 -14.96 -14.43
N PHE A 22 -8.75 -15.06 -13.24
CA PHE A 22 -8.47 -16.32 -12.57
C PHE A 22 -9.75 -17.10 -12.28
N VAL A 23 -10.76 -16.45 -11.67
CA VAL A 23 -12.07 -17.08 -11.40
C VAL A 23 -12.70 -17.60 -12.67
N ASN A 24 -12.71 -16.81 -13.76
CA ASN A 24 -13.27 -17.24 -15.04
C ASN A 24 -12.50 -18.43 -15.63
N MET A 25 -11.17 -18.46 -15.52
CA MET A 25 -10.37 -19.60 -15.97
C MET A 25 -10.68 -20.87 -15.17
N VAL A 26 -10.93 -20.75 -13.87
CA VAL A 26 -11.30 -21.90 -13.03
C VAL A 26 -12.73 -22.38 -13.34
N GLU A 27 -13.68 -21.45 -13.49
CA GLU A 27 -15.07 -21.76 -13.86
C GLU A 27 -15.14 -22.45 -15.23
N GLN A 28 -14.42 -21.94 -16.23
CA GLN A 28 -14.46 -22.48 -17.59
C GLN A 28 -13.57 -23.72 -17.77
N GLY A 29 -12.41 -23.75 -17.12
CA GLY A 29 -11.44 -24.83 -17.27
C GLY A 29 -11.77 -26.07 -16.45
N TYR A 30 -12.48 -25.92 -15.34
CA TYR A 30 -12.79 -27.01 -14.40
C TYR A 30 -14.29 -27.11 -14.06
N GLU A 31 -15.16 -26.39 -14.77
CA GLU A 31 -16.62 -26.39 -14.57
C GLU A 31 -17.05 -26.14 -13.11
N CYS A 32 -16.25 -25.37 -12.38
CA CYS A 32 -16.49 -25.11 -10.97
C CYS A 32 -17.60 -24.07 -10.79
N PRO A 33 -18.54 -24.26 -9.84
CA PRO A 33 -19.50 -23.22 -9.47
C PRO A 33 -18.79 -21.96 -8.96
N PRO A 34 -19.34 -20.75 -9.17
CA PRO A 34 -18.67 -19.49 -8.82
C PRO A 34 -18.19 -19.39 -7.36
N PHE A 35 -18.95 -19.94 -6.42
CA PHE A 35 -18.54 -19.98 -5.01
C PHE A 35 -17.27 -20.80 -4.80
N VAL A 36 -17.15 -21.96 -5.46
CA VAL A 36 -15.97 -22.83 -5.39
C VAL A 36 -14.77 -22.15 -6.06
N SER A 37 -14.96 -21.54 -7.22
CA SER A 37 -13.89 -20.81 -7.93
C SER A 37 -13.34 -19.63 -7.12
N ASN A 38 -14.20 -18.91 -6.39
CA ASN A 38 -13.77 -17.87 -5.45
C ASN A 38 -13.02 -18.45 -4.24
N ALA A 39 -13.46 -19.59 -3.70
CA ALA A 39 -12.74 -20.27 -2.62
C ALA A 39 -11.34 -20.77 -3.08
N ILE A 40 -11.23 -21.25 -4.32
CA ILE A 40 -9.96 -21.63 -4.94
C ILE A 40 -9.07 -20.40 -5.11
N LEU A 41 -9.60 -19.25 -5.56
CA LEU A 41 -8.84 -18.00 -5.65
C LEU A 41 -8.29 -17.59 -4.27
N GLU A 42 -9.10 -17.62 -3.23
CA GLU A 42 -8.67 -17.24 -1.87
C GLU A 42 -7.65 -18.24 -1.30
N THR A 43 -7.80 -19.54 -1.60
CA THR A 43 -6.82 -20.58 -1.26
C THR A 43 -5.52 -20.41 -2.04
N ALA A 44 -5.60 -20.07 -3.33
CA ALA A 44 -4.43 -19.82 -4.15
C ALA A 44 -3.68 -18.57 -3.66
N LYS A 45 -4.40 -17.52 -3.24
CA LYS A 45 -3.82 -16.34 -2.60
C LYS A 45 -3.14 -16.67 -1.28
N SER A 46 -3.71 -17.57 -0.46
CA SER A 46 -3.14 -17.95 0.82
C SER A 46 -1.92 -18.89 0.70
N VAL A 47 -1.86 -19.70 -0.36
CA VAL A 47 -0.79 -20.70 -0.58
C VAL A 47 0.31 -20.19 -1.53
N PHE A 48 -0.06 -19.60 -2.66
CA PHE A 48 0.88 -19.26 -3.74
C PHE A 48 1.25 -17.78 -3.82
N ILE A 49 0.54 -16.90 -3.09
CA ILE A 49 0.87 -15.48 -3.02
C ILE A 49 1.36 -15.08 -1.61
N PRO A 50 2.47 -15.66 -1.10
CA PRO A 50 3.37 -14.88 -0.28
C PRO A 50 4.13 -13.94 -1.22
N GLU A 51 3.59 -12.73 -1.45
CA GLU A 51 4.30 -11.54 -1.93
C GLU A 51 5.48 -11.80 -2.90
N GLN A 52 5.20 -12.39 -4.07
CA GLN A 52 6.21 -12.51 -5.14
C GLN A 52 6.48 -11.13 -5.75
N SER A 53 7.32 -10.34 -5.09
CA SER A 53 7.96 -9.16 -5.68
C SER A 53 9.16 -9.64 -6.50
N ASN A 54 8.92 -10.26 -7.66
CA ASN A 54 9.99 -10.43 -8.62
C ASN A 54 10.18 -9.05 -9.30
N PRO A 55 11.27 -8.31 -9.03
CA PRO A 55 11.39 -6.91 -9.46
C PRO A 55 11.44 -6.72 -10.98
N THR A 56 11.55 -7.82 -11.74
CA THR A 56 11.52 -7.87 -13.19
C THR A 56 10.14 -8.02 -13.81
N VAL A 57 9.11 -8.44 -13.06
CA VAL A 57 7.75 -8.63 -13.60
C VAL A 57 6.82 -7.58 -13.01
N MET A 58 6.28 -6.71 -13.87
CA MET A 58 5.29 -5.71 -13.47
C MET A 58 3.91 -6.36 -13.31
N ASN A 59 3.27 -6.12 -12.17
CA ASN A 59 1.91 -6.59 -11.92
C ASN A 59 0.87 -5.72 -12.67
N VAL A 60 -0.32 -6.27 -12.89
CA VAL A 60 -1.44 -5.51 -13.47
C VAL A 60 -1.76 -4.31 -12.58
N GLY A 61 -1.94 -3.14 -13.21
CA GLY A 61 -2.16 -1.87 -12.51
C GLY A 61 -0.88 -1.13 -12.13
N GLN A 62 0.29 -1.75 -12.30
CA GLN A 62 1.59 -1.09 -12.18
C GLN A 62 2.05 -0.50 -13.52
N LEU A 63 2.82 0.58 -13.45
CA LEU A 63 3.45 1.20 -14.59
C LEU A 63 4.87 1.69 -14.24
N LYS A 64 5.75 1.71 -15.25
CA LYS A 64 7.11 2.24 -15.09
C LYS A 64 7.09 3.73 -15.37
N VAL A 65 7.46 4.53 -14.38
CA VAL A 65 7.57 5.99 -14.50
C VAL A 65 9.01 6.42 -14.67
N LEU A 66 9.20 7.51 -15.42
CA LEU A 66 10.45 8.25 -15.47
C LEU A 66 10.29 9.50 -14.61
N GLY A 67 11.25 9.72 -13.71
CA GLY A 67 11.34 10.94 -12.91
C GLY A 67 12.79 11.30 -12.65
N ILE A 68 12.99 12.25 -11.75
CA ILE A 68 14.32 12.76 -11.42
C ILE A 68 14.92 11.93 -10.29
N ALA A 69 16.21 11.64 -10.33
CA ALA A 69 16.90 11.01 -9.22
C ALA A 69 16.71 11.84 -7.93
N ALA A 70 16.29 11.19 -6.84
CA ALA A 70 16.02 11.85 -5.57
C ALA A 70 17.28 12.54 -4.97
N SER A 71 18.47 12.13 -5.39
CA SER A 71 19.77 12.69 -5.01
C SER A 71 20.09 14.03 -5.68
N GLU A 72 19.43 14.39 -6.78
CA GLU A 72 19.73 15.63 -7.51
C GLU A 72 19.38 16.87 -6.67
N PRO A 73 20.22 17.92 -6.66
CA PRO A 73 19.95 19.16 -5.92
C PRO A 73 18.88 20.02 -6.59
N ALA A 74 18.22 20.86 -5.79
CA ALA A 74 17.24 21.81 -6.29
C ALA A 74 17.90 22.94 -7.10
N GLY A 75 17.22 23.45 -8.14
CA GLY A 75 17.69 24.58 -8.95
C GLY A 75 18.46 24.17 -10.22
N LYS A 76 18.85 22.90 -10.35
CA LYS A 76 19.35 22.36 -11.63
C LYS A 76 18.20 22.34 -12.66
N PRO A 77 18.42 22.81 -13.89
CA PRO A 77 17.41 22.70 -14.94
C PRO A 77 17.00 21.24 -15.15
N LEU A 78 15.70 20.97 -15.30
CA LEU A 78 15.16 19.61 -15.42
C LEU A 78 15.86 18.81 -16.54
N ALA A 79 16.19 19.46 -17.65
CA ALA A 79 16.90 18.85 -18.78
C ALA A 79 18.32 18.36 -18.45
N LYS A 80 18.91 18.83 -17.34
CA LYS A 80 20.26 18.45 -16.89
C LYS A 80 20.23 17.54 -15.66
N CYS A 81 19.07 17.29 -15.06
CA CYS A 81 18.95 16.38 -13.94
C CYS A 81 19.13 14.92 -14.40
N GLU A 82 19.82 14.12 -13.58
CA GLU A 82 19.82 12.67 -13.73
C GLU A 82 18.39 12.15 -13.62
N MET A 83 18.00 11.35 -14.61
CA MET A 83 16.68 10.73 -14.66
C MET A 83 16.79 9.28 -14.21
N LYS A 84 15.82 8.84 -13.43
CA LYS A 84 15.72 7.47 -12.93
C LYS A 84 14.30 6.96 -13.10
N THR A 85 14.16 5.65 -13.28
CA THR A 85 12.85 5.00 -13.40
C THR A 85 12.44 4.32 -12.10
N ALA A 86 11.13 4.23 -11.89
CA ALA A 86 10.51 3.50 -10.78
C ALA A 86 9.27 2.75 -11.26
N VAL A 87 8.93 1.64 -10.63
CA VAL A 87 7.68 0.91 -10.85
C VAL A 87 6.67 1.37 -9.80
N VAL A 88 5.53 1.88 -10.22
CA VAL A 88 4.49 2.42 -9.32
C VAL A 88 3.13 1.82 -9.62
N THR A 89 2.31 1.69 -8.59
CA THR A 89 0.97 1.11 -8.64
C THR A 89 -0.05 2.22 -8.84
N LEU A 90 -0.52 2.38 -10.08
CA LEU A 90 -1.55 3.37 -10.40
C LEU A 90 -2.96 2.85 -10.13
N ASP A 91 -3.19 1.55 -10.33
CA ASP A 91 -4.45 0.88 -10.07
C ASP A 91 -4.26 -0.26 -9.07
N ALA A 92 -4.89 -0.16 -7.91
CA ALA A 92 -4.89 -1.21 -6.87
C ALA A 92 -6.12 -2.12 -6.94
N GLY A 93 -6.87 -2.11 -8.05
CA GLY A 93 -8.01 -2.99 -8.28
C GLY A 93 -9.13 -2.77 -7.27
N LYS A 94 -9.51 -3.82 -6.55
CA LYS A 94 -10.64 -3.80 -5.59
C LYS A 94 -10.50 -2.70 -4.52
N GLU A 95 -9.30 -2.43 -4.03
CA GLU A 95 -9.08 -1.37 -3.02
C GLU A 95 -9.42 0.02 -3.56
N ASP A 96 -9.01 0.30 -4.81
CA ASP A 96 -9.32 1.55 -5.48
C ASP A 96 -10.82 1.66 -5.79
N GLU A 97 -11.46 0.55 -6.14
CA GLU A 97 -12.90 0.49 -6.34
C GLU A 97 -13.69 0.79 -5.07
N GLU A 98 -13.29 0.23 -3.93
CA GLU A 98 -13.91 0.52 -2.63
C GLU A 98 -13.81 2.01 -2.29
N ILE A 99 -12.63 2.61 -2.49
CA ILE A 99 -12.42 4.05 -2.28
C ILE A 99 -13.32 4.86 -3.22
N ARG A 100 -13.39 4.47 -4.50
CA ARG A 100 -14.22 5.13 -5.50
C ARG A 100 -15.69 5.10 -5.12
N SER A 101 -16.21 3.93 -4.74
CA SER A 101 -17.60 3.72 -4.38
C SER A 101 -17.99 4.49 -3.11
N LYS A 102 -17.16 4.43 -2.06
CA LYS A 102 -17.48 5.05 -0.76
C LYS A 102 -17.17 6.55 -0.69
N TYR A 103 -16.09 7.01 -1.31
CA TYR A 103 -15.54 8.35 -1.09
C TYR A 103 -15.41 9.19 -2.37
N GLY A 104 -15.74 8.60 -3.53
CA GLY A 104 -15.76 9.28 -4.83
C GLY A 104 -14.38 9.44 -5.49
N LEU A 105 -14.41 9.96 -6.72
CA LEU A 105 -13.23 10.08 -7.59
C LEU A 105 -12.12 10.96 -7.03
N ALA A 106 -12.46 11.99 -6.25
CA ALA A 106 -11.47 12.86 -5.63
C ALA A 106 -10.64 12.11 -4.56
N ALA A 107 -11.28 11.23 -3.78
CA ALA A 107 -10.59 10.41 -2.79
C ALA A 107 -9.71 9.36 -3.45
N LEU A 108 -10.22 8.70 -4.51
CA LEU A 108 -9.44 7.76 -5.32
C LEU A 108 -8.18 8.43 -5.87
N ARG A 109 -8.32 9.62 -6.46
CA ARG A 109 -7.18 10.37 -7.01
C ARG A 109 -6.17 10.74 -5.92
N GLN A 110 -6.63 11.13 -4.73
CA GLN A 110 -5.76 11.40 -3.57
C GLN A 110 -5.00 10.15 -3.10
N ALA A 111 -5.66 9.00 -3.05
CA ALA A 111 -5.03 7.73 -2.69
C ALA A 111 -3.95 7.33 -3.70
N ARG A 112 -4.26 7.41 -5.00
CA ARG A 112 -3.30 7.14 -6.09
C ARG A 112 -2.12 8.10 -6.06
N LEU A 113 -2.37 9.40 -5.88
CA LEU A 113 -1.35 10.43 -5.74
C LEU A 113 -0.36 10.10 -4.62
N ALA A 114 -0.86 9.79 -3.42
CA ALA A 114 -0.01 9.46 -2.29
C ALA A 114 0.78 8.18 -2.55
N ARG A 115 0.12 7.13 -3.04
CA ARG A 115 0.73 5.83 -3.33
C ARG A 115 1.88 5.95 -4.33
N VAL A 116 1.61 6.52 -5.50
CA VAL A 116 2.59 6.65 -6.58
C VAL A 116 3.77 7.52 -6.17
N ALA A 117 3.54 8.65 -5.49
CA ALA A 117 4.62 9.53 -5.05
C ALA A 117 5.54 8.84 -4.03
N HIS A 118 4.98 8.11 -3.05
CA HIS A 118 5.78 7.37 -2.07
C HIS A 118 6.52 6.19 -2.70
N GLU A 119 5.88 5.41 -3.57
CA GLU A 119 6.54 4.27 -4.23
C GLU A 119 7.69 4.71 -5.15
N ALA A 120 7.51 5.81 -5.89
CA ALA A 120 8.59 6.40 -6.68
C ALA A 120 9.74 6.85 -5.77
N TRP A 121 9.41 7.53 -4.68
CA TRP A 121 10.40 8.04 -3.74
C TRP A 121 11.19 6.93 -3.07
N ASP A 122 10.53 5.85 -2.65
CA ASP A 122 11.16 4.68 -2.05
C ASP A 122 12.19 4.02 -2.98
N GLN A 123 12.01 4.18 -4.30
CA GLN A 123 12.94 3.73 -5.34
C GLN A 123 13.99 4.80 -5.72
N GLY A 124 14.02 5.92 -5.02
CA GLY A 124 14.93 7.03 -5.27
C GLY A 124 14.54 7.89 -6.49
N VAL A 125 13.25 7.92 -6.83
CA VAL A 125 12.71 8.75 -7.91
C VAL A 125 11.79 9.82 -7.32
N SER A 126 12.07 11.07 -7.66
CA SER A 126 11.25 12.22 -7.32
C SER A 126 10.41 12.63 -8.53
N LEU A 127 9.09 12.57 -8.39
CA LEU A 127 8.14 13.02 -9.40
C LEU A 127 7.82 14.51 -9.22
N THR A 128 7.68 15.22 -10.35
CA THR A 128 7.14 16.59 -10.36
C THR A 128 5.61 16.57 -10.25
N GLN A 129 5.00 17.69 -9.88
CA GLN A 129 3.53 17.77 -9.84
C GLN A 129 2.94 17.69 -11.25
N GLU A 130 3.68 18.16 -12.25
CA GLU A 130 3.40 18.12 -13.68
C GLU A 130 3.39 16.67 -14.19
N ASP A 131 4.41 15.87 -13.83
CA ASP A 131 4.45 14.45 -14.18
C ASP A 131 3.22 13.71 -13.64
N ILE A 132 2.90 13.93 -12.36
CA ILE A 132 1.77 13.26 -11.73
C ILE A 132 0.44 13.73 -12.34
N ALA A 133 0.30 15.03 -12.60
CA ALA A 133 -0.90 15.63 -13.18
C ALA A 133 -1.17 15.09 -14.58
N ALA A 134 -0.20 15.20 -15.49
CA ALA A 134 -0.37 14.95 -16.91
C ALA A 134 -0.21 13.47 -17.28
N LYS A 135 0.74 12.75 -16.68
CA LYS A 135 1.09 11.39 -17.11
C LYS A 135 0.38 10.30 -16.31
N LEU A 136 -0.08 10.60 -15.09
CA LEU A 136 -0.60 9.58 -14.17
C LEU A 136 -2.08 9.76 -13.85
N LEU A 137 -2.50 10.97 -13.52
CA LEU A 137 -3.84 11.24 -12.99
C LEU A 137 -4.77 11.95 -13.97
N ASN A 138 -4.27 12.33 -15.16
CA ASN A 138 -5.01 13.04 -16.20
C ASN A 138 -5.82 14.23 -15.65
N CYS A 139 -5.16 15.07 -14.85
CA CYS A 139 -5.78 16.23 -14.23
C CYS A 139 -4.84 17.45 -14.28
N GLY A 140 -5.34 18.64 -13.97
CA GLY A 140 -4.50 19.83 -13.92
C GLY A 140 -3.59 19.87 -12.67
N VAL A 141 -2.43 20.52 -12.78
CA VAL A 141 -1.48 20.73 -11.67
C VAL A 141 -2.15 21.41 -10.46
N ARG A 142 -3.10 22.33 -10.70
CA ARG A 142 -3.90 22.96 -9.64
C ARG A 142 -4.72 21.95 -8.83
N THR A 143 -5.19 20.88 -9.47
CA THR A 143 -5.91 19.78 -8.80
C THR A 143 -4.95 18.96 -7.94
N VAL A 144 -3.78 18.60 -8.46
CA VAL A 144 -2.73 17.92 -7.69
C VAL A 144 -2.35 18.73 -6.45
N ARG A 145 -2.11 20.05 -6.58
CA ARG A 145 -1.81 20.93 -5.45
C ARG A 145 -2.92 20.94 -4.39
N ARG A 146 -4.18 20.95 -4.82
CA ARG A 146 -5.33 20.88 -3.90
C ARG A 146 -5.37 19.54 -3.16
N ASP A 147 -5.09 18.45 -3.87
CA ASP A 147 -5.07 17.11 -3.30
C ASP A 147 -3.91 16.91 -2.31
N ILE A 148 -2.71 17.43 -2.60
CA ILE A 148 -1.58 17.46 -1.65
C ILE A 148 -1.98 18.19 -0.36
N LYS A 149 -2.61 19.37 -0.47
CA LYS A 149 -3.09 20.11 0.71
C LYS A 149 -4.16 19.33 1.49
N ALA A 150 -5.05 18.63 0.80
CA ALA A 150 -6.09 17.81 1.44
C ALA A 150 -5.50 16.60 2.18
N LEU A 151 -4.45 15.99 1.62
CA LEU A 151 -3.71 14.88 2.24
C LEU A 151 -2.91 15.38 3.46
N ALA A 152 -2.24 16.53 3.35
CA ALA A 152 -1.49 17.11 4.46
C ALA A 152 -2.39 17.40 5.68
N LYS A 153 -3.61 17.90 5.46
CA LYS A 153 -4.61 18.08 6.53
C LYS A 153 -5.00 16.77 7.25
N ARG A 154 -4.78 15.62 6.61
CA ARG A 154 -5.04 14.29 7.18
C ARG A 154 -3.80 13.63 7.79
N GLY A 155 -2.66 14.32 7.79
CA GLY A 155 -1.37 13.81 8.29
C GLY A 155 -0.51 13.10 7.25
N VAL A 156 -0.91 13.10 5.96
CA VAL A 156 -0.16 12.46 4.88
C VAL A 156 0.63 13.51 4.09
N ILE A 157 1.95 13.41 4.10
CA ILE A 157 2.83 14.35 3.39
C ILE A 157 3.37 13.68 2.13
N VAL A 158 2.94 14.18 0.97
CA VAL A 158 3.26 13.60 -0.34
C VAL A 158 4.66 14.07 -0.80
N PRO A 159 5.62 13.15 -1.00
CA PRO A 159 6.95 13.51 -1.45
C PRO A 159 6.92 13.88 -2.94
N THR A 160 6.82 15.18 -3.23
CA THR A 160 7.00 15.72 -4.58
C THR A 160 8.23 16.60 -4.62
N ARG A 161 8.83 16.75 -5.80
CA ARG A 161 10.06 17.55 -5.98
C ARG A 161 9.95 18.96 -5.38
N GLY A 162 8.79 19.61 -5.53
CA GLY A 162 8.55 20.96 -5.03
C GLY A 162 8.39 21.09 -3.51
N GLN A 163 8.15 19.99 -2.78
CA GLN A 163 7.97 19.99 -1.31
C GLN A 163 9.23 19.57 -0.53
N GLN A 164 10.29 19.12 -1.21
CA GLN A 164 11.48 18.52 -0.57
C GLN A 164 12.30 19.45 0.32
N LYS A 165 12.18 20.78 0.20
CA LYS A 165 13.04 21.71 0.94
C LYS A 165 12.69 21.90 2.42
N ASP A 166 11.44 21.63 2.86
CA ASP A 166 11.00 22.07 4.19
C ASP A 166 10.54 20.96 5.16
N ILE A 167 10.13 19.78 4.69
CA ILE A 167 9.32 18.84 5.52
C ILE A 167 10.01 17.46 5.69
N GLY A 168 11.18 17.26 5.08
CA GLY A 168 11.82 15.94 5.02
C GLY A 168 11.04 14.97 4.13
N PRO A 169 11.27 13.66 4.25
CA PRO A 169 10.84 12.69 3.24
C PRO A 169 9.30 12.42 3.27
N GLY A 170 8.56 13.03 4.21
CA GLY A 170 7.10 13.01 4.31
C GLY A 170 6.53 11.74 4.96
N VAL A 171 5.46 11.86 5.76
CA VAL A 171 4.77 10.72 6.39
C VAL A 171 3.83 10.06 5.38
N SER A 172 4.04 8.76 5.13
CA SER A 172 3.17 8.01 4.24
C SER A 172 1.81 7.71 4.86
N HIS A 173 0.80 7.52 4.01
CA HIS A 173 -0.54 7.08 4.43
C HIS A 173 -0.50 5.76 5.21
N LYS A 174 0.48 4.89 4.94
CA LYS A 174 0.70 3.62 5.64
C LYS A 174 1.13 3.88 7.10
N VAL A 175 2.12 4.76 7.29
CA VAL A 175 2.62 5.15 8.61
C VAL A 175 1.55 5.90 9.41
N GLU A 176 0.82 6.80 8.77
CA GLU A 176 -0.28 7.53 9.42
C GLU A 176 -1.42 6.59 9.85
N ALA A 177 -1.76 5.58 9.04
CA ALA A 177 -2.78 4.59 9.41
C ALA A 177 -2.38 3.82 10.67
N VAL A 178 -1.12 3.36 10.74
CA VAL A 178 -0.60 2.66 11.92
C VAL A 178 -0.52 3.60 13.13
N ARG A 179 -0.09 4.86 12.94
CA ARG A 179 -0.06 5.85 14.02
C ARG A 179 -1.44 6.02 14.66
N LEU A 180 -2.48 6.22 13.85
CA LEU A 180 -3.86 6.35 14.33
C LEU A 180 -4.35 5.08 15.03
N PHE A 181 -3.97 3.90 14.51
CA PHE A 181 -4.31 2.63 15.13
C PHE A 181 -3.67 2.45 16.51
N MET A 182 -2.41 2.87 16.67
CA MET A 182 -1.72 2.92 17.96
C MET A 182 -2.40 3.87 18.93
N GLU A 183 -2.92 5.00 18.44
CA GLU A 183 -3.72 5.99 19.18
C GLU A 183 -5.17 5.55 19.48
N ARG A 184 -5.41 4.22 19.52
CA ARG A 184 -6.71 3.59 19.84
C ARG A 184 -7.86 4.05 18.93
N ARG A 185 -7.59 4.59 17.75
CA ARG A 185 -8.64 4.81 16.74
C ARG A 185 -9.13 3.49 16.18
N THR A 186 -10.44 3.39 16.01
CA THR A 186 -11.10 2.24 15.38
C THR A 186 -10.78 2.16 13.89
N TYR A 187 -10.89 0.97 13.30
CA TYR A 187 -10.67 0.78 11.86
C TYR A 187 -11.54 1.71 11.00
N THR A 188 -12.80 1.93 11.40
CA THR A 188 -13.75 2.80 10.69
C THR A 188 -13.41 4.27 10.81
N GLU A 189 -12.87 4.73 11.95
CA GLU A 189 -12.35 6.09 12.09
C GLU A 189 -11.13 6.32 11.21
N ILE A 190 -10.22 5.35 11.14
CA ILE A 190 -9.04 5.42 10.26
C ILE A 190 -9.46 5.43 8.79
N GLU A 191 -10.41 4.57 8.41
CA GLU A 191 -11.02 4.49 7.08
C GLU A 191 -11.58 5.86 6.66
N ARG A 192 -12.42 6.47 7.50
CA ARG A 192 -13.04 7.77 7.24
C ARG A 192 -12.01 8.89 7.15
N ARG A 193 -11.01 8.88 8.04
CA ARG A 193 -9.97 9.92 8.10
C ARG A 193 -9.05 9.87 6.89
N LEU A 194 -8.57 8.68 6.52
CA LEU A 194 -7.60 8.50 5.44
C LEU A 194 -8.23 8.23 4.08
N LYS A 195 -9.53 7.93 4.04
CA LYS A 195 -10.27 7.54 2.83
C LYS A 195 -9.62 6.37 2.10
N HIS A 196 -9.27 5.34 2.86
CA HIS A 196 -8.68 4.09 2.37
C HIS A 196 -9.65 2.93 2.58
N SER A 197 -9.44 1.80 1.90
CA SER A 197 -10.18 0.57 2.20
C SER A 197 -9.79 -0.01 3.56
N LEU A 198 -10.74 -0.68 4.22
CA LEU A 198 -10.47 -1.43 5.45
C LEU A 198 -9.41 -2.53 5.21
N THR A 199 -9.46 -3.17 4.04
CA THR A 199 -8.50 -4.18 3.61
C THR A 199 -7.07 -3.64 3.59
N ALA A 200 -6.86 -2.44 3.02
CA ALA A 200 -5.56 -1.79 3.00
C ALA A 200 -5.07 -1.44 4.41
N ILE A 201 -5.96 -0.89 5.26
CA ILE A 201 -5.61 -0.53 6.65
C ILE A 201 -5.18 -1.77 7.45
N LYS A 202 -5.94 -2.87 7.37
CA LYS A 202 -5.59 -4.14 8.02
C LYS A 202 -4.22 -4.64 7.55
N ARG A 203 -3.96 -4.59 6.24
CA ARG A 203 -2.65 -4.95 5.68
C ARG A 203 -1.53 -4.10 6.28
N TYR A 204 -1.68 -2.77 6.35
CA TYR A 204 -0.64 -1.89 6.89
C TYR A 204 -0.33 -2.20 8.37
N ILE A 205 -1.35 -2.51 9.16
CA ILE A 205 -1.20 -2.90 10.57
C ILE A 205 -0.51 -4.25 10.70
N LEU A 206 -0.88 -5.24 9.87
CA LEU A 206 -0.22 -6.55 9.86
C LEU A 206 1.25 -6.42 9.45
N THR A 207 1.56 -5.66 8.40
CA THR A 207 2.93 -5.36 7.99
C THR A 207 3.71 -4.70 9.13
N PHE A 208 3.12 -3.71 9.81
CA PHE A 208 3.75 -3.08 10.98
C PHE A 208 4.03 -4.09 12.10
N SER A 209 3.08 -4.99 12.38
CA SER A 209 3.24 -6.01 13.42
C SER A 209 4.46 -6.91 13.16
N ARG A 210 4.65 -7.33 11.89
CA ARG A 210 5.81 -8.13 11.47
C ARG A 210 7.12 -7.34 11.64
N VAL A 211 7.13 -6.07 11.22
CA VAL A 211 8.30 -5.19 11.39
C VAL A 211 8.63 -5.00 12.88
N ALA A 212 7.63 -4.74 13.72
CA ALA A 212 7.78 -4.57 15.17
C ALA A 212 8.36 -5.84 15.81
N TYR A 213 7.79 -7.00 15.48
CA TYR A 213 8.24 -8.30 15.99
C TYR A 213 9.70 -8.59 15.61
N LEU A 214 10.07 -8.44 14.33
CA LEU A 214 11.45 -8.68 13.88
C LEU A 214 12.42 -7.65 14.45
N THR A 215 11.98 -6.41 14.66
CA THR A 215 12.78 -5.39 15.33
C THR A 215 13.09 -5.76 16.77
N GLU A 216 12.12 -6.34 17.48
CA GLU A 216 12.31 -6.86 18.84
C GLU A 216 13.27 -8.05 18.89
N LYS A 217 13.28 -8.89 17.85
CA LYS A 217 14.23 -10.00 17.70
C LYS A 217 15.64 -9.56 17.29
N GLY A 218 15.87 -8.26 17.06
CA GLY A 218 17.19 -7.71 16.77
C GLY A 218 17.62 -7.76 15.31
N TYR A 219 16.72 -8.06 14.36
CA TYR A 219 17.02 -8.02 12.93
C TYR A 219 17.30 -6.58 12.45
N THR A 220 18.21 -6.45 11.50
CA THR A 220 18.56 -5.17 10.88
C THR A 220 17.43 -4.67 9.96
N THR A 221 17.39 -3.36 9.71
CA THR A 221 16.41 -2.75 8.78
C THR A 221 16.41 -3.44 7.41
N LYS A 222 17.58 -3.81 6.87
CA LYS A 222 17.68 -4.45 5.55
C LYS A 222 17.11 -5.86 5.54
N GLU A 223 17.43 -6.65 6.55
CA GLU A 223 16.87 -8.01 6.72
C GLU A 223 15.36 -7.95 6.86
N ILE A 224 14.84 -7.02 7.67
CA ILE A 224 13.39 -6.87 7.85
C ILE A 224 12.72 -6.42 6.57
N ALA A 225 13.28 -5.44 5.86
CA ALA A 225 12.75 -4.98 4.58
C ALA A 225 12.66 -6.14 3.56
N PHE A 226 13.69 -6.98 3.52
CA PHE A 226 13.71 -8.18 2.70
C PHE A 226 12.68 -9.23 3.15
N LEU A 227 12.60 -9.56 4.45
CA LEU A 227 11.68 -10.57 4.96
C LEU A 227 10.20 -10.17 4.86
N VAL A 228 9.91 -8.90 5.06
CA VAL A 228 8.54 -8.35 5.06
C VAL A 228 8.14 -7.78 3.69
N GLN A 229 9.04 -7.83 2.70
CA GLN A 229 8.80 -7.37 1.33
C GLN A 229 8.29 -5.91 1.25
N VAL A 230 8.90 -5.04 2.04
CA VAL A 230 8.61 -3.59 2.05
C VAL A 230 9.89 -2.79 1.85
N SER A 231 9.74 -1.50 1.48
CA SER A 231 10.91 -0.64 1.30
C SER A 231 11.71 -0.51 2.59
N GLU A 232 13.04 -0.40 2.47
CA GLU A 232 13.91 -0.09 3.63
C GLU A 232 13.46 1.18 4.34
N ARG A 233 12.96 2.14 3.57
CA ARG A 233 12.42 3.38 4.10
C ARG A 233 11.18 3.13 4.97
N LEU A 234 10.17 2.44 4.46
CA LEU A 234 8.96 2.13 5.23
C LEU A 234 9.31 1.32 6.48
N THR A 235 10.28 0.41 6.37
CA THR A 235 10.82 -0.35 7.50
C THR A 235 11.40 0.59 8.57
N ARG A 236 12.24 1.57 8.19
CA ARG A 236 12.77 2.58 9.13
C ARG A 236 11.66 3.38 9.79
N ASP A 237 10.66 3.83 9.02
CA ASP A 237 9.53 4.61 9.54
C ASP A 237 8.73 3.79 10.58
N TYR A 238 8.48 2.52 10.30
CA TYR A 238 7.82 1.60 11.23
C TYR A 238 8.68 1.28 12.46
N GLN A 239 9.99 1.10 12.29
CA GLN A 239 10.91 0.92 13.41
C GLN A 239 10.95 2.13 14.35
N ALA A 240 10.96 3.34 13.77
CA ALA A 240 10.89 4.58 14.54
C ALA A 240 9.56 4.66 15.32
N LEU A 241 8.44 4.31 14.66
CA LEU A 241 7.12 4.27 15.28
C LEU A 241 7.04 3.24 16.43
N TYR A 242 7.60 2.04 16.22
CA TYR A 242 7.71 1.00 17.24
C TYR A 242 8.48 1.49 18.46
N ARG A 243 9.69 2.03 18.25
CA ARG A 243 10.54 2.53 19.35
C ARG A 243 9.87 3.66 20.13
N LYS A 244 9.19 4.58 19.42
CA LYS A 244 8.41 5.66 20.04
C LYS A 244 7.37 5.11 21.01
N TYR A 245 6.55 4.16 20.57
CA TYR A 245 5.48 3.62 21.41
C TYR A 245 5.98 2.64 22.47
N LYS A 246 7.08 1.92 22.23
CA LYS A 246 7.72 1.06 23.24
C LYS A 246 8.21 1.87 24.45
N GLY A 247 8.65 3.11 24.22
CA GLY A 247 9.10 4.02 25.29
C GLY A 247 7.96 4.64 26.11
N ASP A 248 6.72 4.55 25.64
CA ASP A 248 5.56 5.19 26.28
C ASP A 248 4.64 4.14 26.93
N ARG A 249 4.56 4.18 28.27
CA ARG A 249 3.77 3.23 29.05
C ARG A 249 2.30 3.23 28.67
N ALA A 250 1.76 4.34 28.17
CA ALA A 250 0.35 4.44 27.78
C ALA A 250 -0.02 3.52 26.60
N TYR A 251 0.97 3.09 25.80
CA TYR A 251 0.76 2.29 24.59
C TYR A 251 1.25 0.84 24.72
N LYS A 252 1.71 0.44 25.91
CA LYS A 252 2.27 -0.90 26.14
C LYS A 252 1.26 -2.01 25.80
N ASP A 253 0.05 -1.95 26.34
CA ASP A 253 -0.99 -2.94 26.09
C ASP A 253 -1.32 -3.07 24.59
N ARG A 254 -1.38 -1.92 23.89
CA ARG A 254 -1.66 -1.88 22.45
C ARG A 254 -0.52 -2.48 21.63
N LEU A 255 0.72 -2.30 22.07
CA LEU A 255 1.89 -2.88 21.43
C LEU A 255 1.91 -4.40 21.63
N ASP A 256 1.59 -4.87 22.84
CA ASP A 256 1.50 -6.29 23.17
C ASP A 256 0.39 -6.97 22.33
N GLU A 257 -0.78 -6.35 22.16
CA GLU A 257 -1.84 -6.80 21.24
C GLU A 257 -1.32 -6.99 19.80
N ILE A 258 -0.51 -6.05 19.31
CA ILE A 258 0.02 -6.09 17.94
C ILE A 258 1.08 -7.18 17.79
N LEU A 259 1.96 -7.32 18.77
CA LEU A 259 3.00 -8.35 18.76
C LEU A 259 2.38 -9.75 18.84
N ALA A 260 1.28 -9.90 19.60
CA ALA A 260 0.53 -11.14 19.69
C ALA A 260 -0.05 -11.62 18.34
N LEU A 261 -0.27 -10.72 17.36
CA LEU A 261 -0.68 -11.11 16.00
C LEU A 261 0.36 -12.02 15.30
N ASN A 262 1.62 -12.02 15.74
CA ASN A 262 2.70 -12.82 15.15
C ASN A 262 3.12 -14.01 16.03
N SER A 263 2.59 -14.14 17.25
CA SER A 263 2.93 -15.25 18.15
C SER A 263 2.07 -16.51 17.92
N VAL A 264 1.01 -16.43 17.10
CA VAL A 264 0.06 -17.53 16.89
C VAL A 264 0.60 -18.64 15.97
N ASP A 265 1.71 -18.43 15.26
CA ASP A 265 2.28 -19.42 14.31
C ASP A 265 3.33 -20.37 14.93
N ARG A 266 3.34 -20.58 16.26
CA ARG A 266 4.25 -21.56 16.88
C ARG A 266 3.61 -22.38 18.00
N GLU A 267 2.77 -23.33 17.63
CA GLU A 267 2.80 -24.64 18.29
C GLU A 267 3.03 -25.72 17.24
N PRO A 268 4.25 -26.27 17.10
CA PRO A 268 4.37 -27.59 16.51
C PRO A 268 3.63 -28.54 17.45
N CYS A 269 2.60 -29.20 16.91
CA CYS A 269 1.90 -30.30 17.55
C CYS A 269 2.93 -31.31 18.07
N LYS A 270 3.28 -31.22 19.36
CA LYS A 270 3.98 -32.29 20.07
C LYS A 270 2.96 -33.42 20.21
N ARG A 271 2.83 -34.23 19.16
CA ARG A 271 2.32 -35.59 19.34
C ARG A 271 3.39 -36.34 20.12
N GLY A 272 3.19 -36.41 21.43
CA GLY A 272 3.81 -37.41 22.26
C GLY A 272 3.44 -38.78 21.72
N ALA A 273 4.45 -39.60 21.48
CA ALA A 273 4.32 -41.04 21.47
C ALA A 273 5.37 -41.57 22.45
N THR A 274 4.96 -41.64 23.72
CA THR A 274 5.51 -42.58 24.70
C THR A 274 4.58 -43.78 24.73
N ASN A 275 4.98 -44.86 24.07
CA ASN A 275 5.16 -46.21 24.61
C ASN A 275 5.31 -47.21 23.46
#